data_AF-A0A9D1YT70-F1
#
_entry.id   AF-A0A9D1YT70-F1
#
_cell.length_a   1.000
_cell.length_b   1.000
_cell.length_c   1.000
_cell.angle_alpha   90.00
_cell.angle_beta   90.00
_cell.angle_gamma   90.00
#
_symmetry.space_group_name_H-M   'P 1'
#
loop_
_entity.id
_entity.type
_entity.pdbx_description
1 polymer ?
#
loop_
_entity_poly.entity_id
_entity_poly.type
_entity_poly.pdbx_seq_one_letter_code
_entity_poly.pdbx_strand_id
1 'polypeptide(L)'
;MARPRDASRSVLAVAAAALALPYAVGKVLYALEGRLGIHCGPLVTDADLARYESLTQIAAAQWANAIVGLCIGALTLLPMLPRTRRWNRWLLSLPLLLIGIGLVAAGCTMIVQGALTESEGQLFGAYSAVWGALVSALSCTIIWSQRRTDRELSD
;
A
#
# COMPACT_ATOMS: atom_id res chain seq x y z
N MET A 1 18.44 10.57 -22.31
CA MET A 1 17.99 9.16 -22.24
C MET A 1 17.96 8.74 -20.77
N ALA A 2 16.78 8.41 -20.23
CA ALA A 2 16.69 7.86 -18.87
C ALA A 2 17.42 6.51 -18.83
N ARG A 3 18.23 6.24 -17.79
CA ARG A 3 18.86 4.93 -17.67
C ARG A 3 17.74 3.88 -17.47
N PRO A 4 17.86 2.65 -18.00
CA PRO A 4 16.81 1.63 -17.91
C PRO A 4 16.24 1.41 -16.49
N ARG A 5 17.05 1.64 -15.44
CA ARG A 5 16.64 1.53 -14.03
C ARG A 5 15.77 2.69 -13.53
N ASP A 6 15.93 3.88 -14.08
CA ASP A 6 15.08 5.04 -13.76
C ASP A 6 13.66 4.79 -14.30
N ALA A 7 13.56 4.11 -15.45
CA ALA A 7 12.28 3.67 -16.01
C ALA A 7 11.62 2.63 -15.09
N SER A 8 12.33 1.58 -14.65
CA SER A 8 11.77 0.57 -13.73
C SER A 8 11.28 1.17 -12.42
N ARG A 9 12.07 2.06 -11.79
CA ARG A 9 11.67 2.74 -10.54
C ARG A 9 10.42 3.59 -10.73
N SER A 10 10.35 4.34 -11.83
CA SER A 10 9.21 5.19 -12.15
C SER A 10 7.95 4.36 -12.42
N VAL A 11 8.07 3.25 -13.15
CA VAL A 11 6.96 2.32 -13.40
C VAL A 11 6.45 1.73 -12.09
N LEU A 12 7.33 1.26 -11.20
CA LEU A 12 6.93 0.73 -9.89
C LEU A 12 6.23 1.79 -9.02
N ALA A 13 6.78 3.01 -8.97
CA ALA A 13 6.21 4.11 -8.21
C ALA A 13 4.82 4.48 -8.70
N VAL A 14 4.65 4.65 -10.02
CA VAL A 14 3.36 4.99 -10.64
C VAL A 14 2.37 3.85 -10.49
N ALA A 15 2.77 2.60 -10.72
CA ALA A 15 1.88 1.45 -10.55
C ALA A 15 1.39 1.31 -9.10
N ALA A 16 2.29 1.42 -8.12
CA ALA A 16 1.92 1.38 -6.71
C ALA A 16 1.02 2.56 -6.31
N ALA A 17 1.28 3.77 -6.83
CA ALA A 17 0.44 4.93 -6.56
C ALA A 17 -0.94 4.81 -7.22
N ALA A 18 -1.02 4.27 -8.43
CA ALA A 18 -2.27 4.06 -9.14
C ALA A 18 -3.18 3.07 -8.40
N LEU A 19 -2.62 2.03 -7.79
CA LEU A 19 -3.39 1.09 -6.96
C LEU A 19 -3.97 1.75 -5.70
N ALA A 20 -3.36 2.81 -5.16
CA ALA A 20 -3.94 3.53 -4.02
C ALA A 20 -5.34 4.12 -4.34
N LEU A 21 -5.61 4.46 -5.60
CA LEU A 21 -6.84 5.10 -6.04
C LEU A 21 -8.09 4.22 -5.85
N PRO A 22 -8.20 3.00 -6.40
CA PRO A 22 -9.36 2.14 -6.19
C PRO A 22 -9.61 1.83 -4.71
N TYR A 23 -8.56 1.69 -3.89
CA TYR A 23 -8.72 1.54 -2.44
C TYR A 23 -9.31 2.80 -1.81
N ALA A 24 -8.76 3.97 -2.09
CA ALA A 24 -9.27 5.23 -1.54
C ALA A 24 -10.71 5.50 -1.98
N VAL A 25 -11.04 5.29 -3.26
CA VAL A 25 -12.41 5.42 -3.79
C VAL A 25 -13.36 4.45 -3.10
N GLY A 26 -12.97 3.17 -2.95
CA GLY A 26 -13.77 2.17 -2.24
C GLY A 26 -14.05 2.58 -0.79
N LYS A 27 -13.06 3.17 -0.12
CA LYS A 27 -13.19 3.68 1.25
C LYS A 27 -14.09 4.91 1.34
N VAL A 28 -13.99 5.84 0.40
CA VAL A 28 -14.89 7.00 0.32
C VAL A 28 -16.34 6.56 0.10
N LEU A 29 -16.60 5.65 -0.85
CA LEU A 29 -17.95 5.13 -1.09
C LEU A 29 -18.54 4.49 0.16
N TYR A 30 -17.78 3.63 0.84
CA TYR A 30 -18.23 3.01 2.09
C TYR A 30 -18.43 4.03 3.22
N ALA A 31 -17.64 5.10 3.27
CA ALA A 31 -17.85 6.19 4.22
C ALA A 31 -19.16 6.93 3.98
N LEU A 32 -19.48 7.23 2.71
CA LEU A 32 -20.72 7.90 2.31
C LEU A 32 -21.96 7.03 2.57
N GLU A 33 -21.81 5.71 2.44
CA GLU A 33 -22.87 4.73 2.71
C GLU A 33 -22.99 4.35 4.20
N GLY A 34 -22.08 4.84 5.06
CA GLY A 34 -22.04 4.45 6.48
C GLY A 34 -21.71 2.97 6.72
N ARG A 35 -21.04 2.32 5.76
CA ARG A 35 -20.73 0.89 5.79
C ARG A 35 -19.30 0.63 6.22
N LEU A 36 -19.10 -0.39 7.04
CA LEU A 36 -17.78 -0.91 7.36
C LEU A 36 -17.32 -1.89 6.27
N GLY A 37 -16.00 -2.04 6.07
CA GLY A 37 -15.41 -2.97 5.09
C GLY A 37 -14.88 -2.31 3.81
N ILE A 38 -14.86 -3.08 2.73
CA ILE A 38 -14.49 -2.67 1.36
C ILE A 38 -15.04 -3.70 0.36
N HIS A 39 -15.26 -3.30 -0.88
CA HIS A 39 -15.74 -4.21 -1.93
C HIS A 39 -14.77 -5.39 -2.14
N CYS A 40 -15.31 -6.60 -2.26
CA CYS A 40 -14.57 -7.87 -2.32
C CYS A 40 -13.62 -8.13 -1.13
N GLY A 41 -13.77 -7.38 -0.03
CA GLY A 41 -13.02 -7.54 1.21
C GLY A 41 -13.56 -8.67 2.08
N PRO A 42 -12.91 -8.94 3.22
CA PRO A 42 -13.42 -9.88 4.21
C PRO A 42 -14.83 -9.51 4.67
N LEU A 43 -15.64 -10.54 4.96
CA LEU A 43 -16.97 -10.36 5.55
C LEU A 43 -16.85 -9.58 6.86
N VAL A 44 -17.65 -8.53 6.99
CA VAL A 44 -17.74 -7.73 8.22
C VAL A 44 -18.73 -8.44 9.15
N THR A 45 -18.25 -8.87 10.31
CA THR A 45 -19.08 -9.56 11.30
C THR A 45 -19.82 -8.57 12.21
N ASP A 46 -20.87 -9.03 12.89
CA ASP A 46 -21.54 -8.22 13.92
C ASP A 46 -20.57 -7.82 15.05
N ALA A 47 -19.60 -8.68 15.35
CA ALA A 47 -18.55 -8.38 16.32
C ALA A 47 -17.62 -7.25 15.86
N ASP A 48 -17.38 -7.10 14.55
CA ASP A 48 -16.61 -5.99 14.00
C ASP A 48 -17.42 -4.68 14.04
N LEU A 49 -18.72 -4.75 13.76
CA LEU A 49 -19.63 -3.60 13.85
C LEU A 49 -19.79 -3.13 15.30
N ALA A 50 -19.87 -4.05 16.26
CA ALA A 50 -20.00 -3.74 17.69
C ALA A 50 -18.81 -2.95 18.27
N ARG A 51 -17.68 -2.85 17.55
CA ARG A 51 -16.54 -2.00 17.93
C ARG A 51 -16.80 -0.50 17.68
N TYR A 52 -17.85 -0.17 16.93
CA TYR A 52 -18.22 1.20 16.61
C TYR A 52 -19.55 1.54 17.27
N GLU A 53 -19.58 2.63 18.01
CA GLU A 53 -20.76 3.08 18.76
C GLU A 53 -21.79 3.76 17.85
N SER A 54 -21.39 4.18 16.64
CA SER A 54 -22.28 4.88 15.69
C SER A 54 -21.82 4.76 14.24
N LEU A 55 -22.76 5.01 13.31
CA LEU A 55 -22.48 5.13 11.87
C LEU A 55 -21.46 6.25 11.57
N THR A 56 -21.46 7.33 12.37
CA THR A 56 -20.50 8.42 12.23
C THR A 56 -19.07 7.95 12.52
N GLN A 57 -18.87 7.09 13.53
CA GLN A 57 -17.56 6.50 13.81
C GLN A 57 -17.12 5.56 12.68
N ILE A 58 -18.03 4.78 12.10
CA ILE A 58 -17.75 3.95 10.92
C ILE A 58 -17.31 4.82 9.74
N ALA A 59 -18.07 5.86 9.42
CA ALA A 59 -17.75 6.78 8.34
C ALA A 59 -16.38 7.46 8.55
N ALA A 60 -16.09 7.91 9.78
CA ALA A 60 -14.80 8.50 10.13
C ALA A 60 -13.64 7.51 9.94
N ALA A 61 -13.81 6.24 10.35
CA ALA A 61 -12.81 5.20 10.14
C ALA A 61 -12.57 4.93 8.65
N GLN A 62 -13.62 4.96 7.83
CA GLN A 62 -13.50 4.78 6.39
C GLN A 62 -12.80 5.97 5.71
N TRP A 63 -13.11 7.21 6.11
CA TRP A 63 -12.37 8.40 5.67
C TRP A 63 -10.90 8.35 6.06
N ALA A 64 -10.60 7.95 7.31
CA ALA A 64 -9.23 7.78 7.77
C ALA A 64 -8.47 6.75 6.93
N ASN A 65 -9.10 5.61 6.63
CA ASN A 65 -8.54 4.60 5.73
C ASN A 65 -8.30 5.14 4.32
N ALA A 66 -9.25 5.91 3.75
CA ALA A 66 -9.06 6.55 2.44
C ALA A 66 -7.81 7.45 2.43
N ILE A 67 -7.66 8.28 3.45
CA ILE A 67 -6.49 9.16 3.62
C ILE A 67 -5.21 8.33 3.74
N VAL A 68 -5.19 7.25 4.54
CA VAL A 68 -4.03 6.35 4.65
C VAL A 68 -3.65 5.80 3.29
N GLY A 69 -4.61 5.34 2.49
CA GLY A 69 -4.36 4.86 1.13
C GLY A 69 -3.72 5.92 0.25
N LEU A 70 -4.26 7.14 0.24
CA LEU A 70 -3.71 8.28 -0.51
C LEU A 70 -2.30 8.66 -0.02
N CYS A 71 -2.05 8.63 1.30
CA CYS A 71 -0.73 8.86 1.87
C CYS A 71 0.28 7.81 1.40
N ILE A 72 -0.09 6.53 1.36
CA ILE A 72 0.76 5.48 0.80
C ILE A 72 1.09 5.78 -0.66
N GLY A 73 0.09 6.12 -1.48
CA GLY A 73 0.30 6.49 -2.88
C GLY A 73 1.18 7.74 -3.07
N ALA A 74 1.04 8.75 -2.22
CA ALA A 74 1.91 9.92 -2.24
C ALA A 74 3.35 9.58 -1.84
N LEU A 75 3.52 8.74 -0.81
CA LEU A 75 4.82 8.26 -0.35
C LEU A 75 5.56 7.45 -1.43
N THR A 76 4.85 6.65 -2.24
CA THR A 76 5.49 5.90 -3.35
C THR A 76 5.95 6.80 -4.49
N LEU A 77 5.38 8.00 -4.63
CA LEU A 77 5.79 9.01 -5.64
C LEU A 77 6.91 9.93 -5.15
N LEU A 78 7.10 10.12 -3.84
CA LEU A 78 8.20 10.93 -3.28
C LEU A 78 9.59 10.59 -3.86
N PRO A 79 9.97 9.31 -4.06
CA PRO A 79 11.17 8.89 -4.80
C PRO A 79 11.43 9.57 -6.14
N MET A 80 10.40 10.09 -6.81
CA MET A 80 10.51 10.73 -8.13
C MET A 80 10.87 12.21 -8.05
N LEU A 81 10.72 12.83 -6.87
CA LEU A 81 11.02 14.25 -6.69
C LEU A 81 12.54 14.51 -6.72
N PRO A 82 13.03 15.55 -7.42
CA PRO A 82 14.46 15.86 -7.45
C PRO A 82 15.05 16.10 -6.05
N ARG A 83 14.26 16.68 -5.14
CA ARG A 83 14.67 17.03 -3.78
C ARG A 83 14.93 15.81 -2.89
N THR A 84 14.23 14.70 -3.12
CA THR A 84 14.37 13.47 -2.30
C THR A 84 15.66 12.70 -2.63
N ARG A 85 16.35 13.04 -3.72
CA ARG A 85 17.67 12.48 -4.07
C ARG A 85 18.75 12.80 -3.02
N ARG A 86 18.57 13.86 -2.23
CA ARG A 86 19.50 14.28 -1.17
C ARG A 86 19.17 13.70 0.20
N TRP A 87 18.01 13.02 0.34
CA TRP A 87 17.58 12.50 1.62
C TRP A 87 18.34 11.22 1.96
N ASN A 88 18.45 10.94 3.26
CA ASN A 88 18.89 9.63 3.70
C ASN A 88 17.90 8.58 3.16
N ARG A 89 18.40 7.64 2.34
CA ARG A 89 17.60 6.59 1.67
C ARG A 89 16.68 5.84 2.64
N TRP A 90 17.16 5.60 3.86
CA TRP A 90 16.44 4.83 4.87
C TRP A 90 15.16 5.51 5.34
N LEU A 91 15.09 6.84 5.27
CA LEU A 91 13.89 7.60 5.62
C LEU A 91 12.71 7.30 4.69
N LEU A 92 12.96 6.91 3.44
CA LEU A 92 11.91 6.54 2.49
C LEU A 92 11.81 5.02 2.31
N SER A 93 12.94 4.33 2.22
CA SER A 93 12.93 2.90 1.95
C SER A 93 12.36 2.09 3.11
N LEU A 94 12.68 2.44 4.37
CA LEU A 94 12.20 1.66 5.51
C LEU A 94 10.67 1.75 5.67
N PRO A 95 10.03 2.94 5.68
CA PRO A 95 8.58 3.02 5.74
C PRO A 95 7.90 2.31 4.57
N LEU A 96 8.39 2.49 3.34
CA LEU A 96 7.84 1.80 2.16
C LEU A 96 7.98 0.29 2.29
N LEU A 97 9.12 -0.21 2.78
CA LEU A 97 9.31 -1.65 2.96
C LEU A 97 8.35 -2.22 4.01
N LEU A 98 8.17 -1.52 5.14
CA LEU A 98 7.25 -1.96 6.21
C LEU A 98 5.80 -1.95 5.72
N ILE A 99 5.38 -0.90 5.02
CA ILE A 99 4.05 -0.82 4.39
C ILE A 99 3.87 -1.97 3.40
N GLY A 100 4.85 -2.18 2.52
CA GLY A 100 4.81 -3.22 1.51
C GLY A 100 4.68 -4.63 2.11
N ILE A 101 5.51 -4.95 3.12
CA ILE A 101 5.43 -6.22 3.85
C ILE A 101 4.08 -6.36 4.56
N GLY A 102 3.58 -5.30 5.20
CA GLY A 102 2.29 -5.32 5.88
C GLY A 102 1.13 -5.61 4.92
N LEU A 103 1.12 -4.97 3.75
CA LEU A 103 0.11 -5.21 2.71
C LEU A 103 0.19 -6.63 2.14
N VAL A 104 1.40 -7.15 1.90
CA VAL A 104 1.59 -8.55 1.48
C VAL A 104 1.09 -9.52 2.54
N ALA A 105 1.49 -9.33 3.80
CA ALA A 105 1.07 -10.18 4.90
C ALA A 105 -0.45 -10.18 5.05
N ALA A 106 -1.07 -8.99 5.10
CA ALA A 106 -2.52 -8.86 5.18
C ALA A 106 -3.22 -9.53 3.98
N GLY A 107 -2.73 -9.31 2.76
CA GLY A 107 -3.27 -9.92 1.56
C GLY A 107 -3.20 -11.45 1.58
N CYS A 108 -2.04 -12.01 1.93
CA CYS A 108 -1.85 -13.45 2.10
C CYS A 108 -2.76 -14.02 3.19
N THR A 109 -2.91 -13.33 4.33
CA THR A 109 -3.83 -13.76 5.39
C THR A 109 -5.27 -13.81 4.90
N MET A 110 -5.73 -12.81 4.14
CA MET A 110 -7.09 -12.81 3.58
C MET A 110 -7.30 -13.95 2.57
N ILE A 111 -6.29 -14.24 1.73
CA ILE A 111 -6.35 -15.36 0.78
C ILE A 111 -6.43 -16.69 1.52
N VAL A 112 -5.55 -16.90 2.51
CA VAL A 112 -5.51 -18.14 3.31
C VAL A 112 -6.81 -18.31 4.09
N GLN A 113 -7.31 -17.27 4.74
CA GLN A 113 -8.60 -17.32 5.44
C GLN A 113 -9.74 -17.64 4.47
N GLY A 114 -9.82 -16.95 3.33
CA GLY A 114 -10.83 -17.22 2.31
C GLY A 114 -10.78 -18.65 1.78
N ALA A 115 -9.60 -19.24 1.63
CA ALA A 115 -9.44 -20.63 1.18
C ALA A 115 -9.81 -21.64 2.27
N LEU A 116 -9.59 -21.32 3.55
CA LEU A 116 -9.86 -22.22 4.68
C LEU A 116 -11.30 -22.18 5.17
N THR A 117 -11.96 -21.02 5.08
CA THR A 117 -13.29 -20.80 5.66
C THR A 117 -14.37 -20.51 4.63
N GLU A 118 -14.05 -20.64 3.33
CA GLU A 118 -14.91 -20.22 2.21
C GLU A 118 -15.40 -18.76 2.35
N SER A 119 -14.65 -17.94 3.10
CA SER A 119 -14.99 -16.55 3.35
C SER A 119 -14.63 -15.65 2.15
N GLU A 120 -15.40 -14.57 2.02
CA GLU A 120 -15.07 -13.48 1.10
C GLU A 120 -13.76 -12.81 1.49
N GLY A 121 -13.11 -12.11 0.55
CA GLY A 121 -11.88 -11.36 0.81
C GLY A 121 -10.68 -11.78 -0.02
N GLN A 122 -10.74 -12.91 -0.73
CA GLN A 122 -9.61 -13.42 -1.52
C GLN A 122 -9.17 -12.45 -2.63
N LEU A 123 -10.14 -11.84 -3.33
CA LEU A 123 -9.87 -10.86 -4.39
C LEU A 123 -9.24 -9.58 -3.83
N PHE A 124 -9.77 -9.04 -2.74
CA PHE A 124 -9.16 -7.90 -2.06
C PHE A 124 -7.79 -8.24 -1.45
N GLY A 125 -7.61 -9.49 -1.00
CA GLY A 125 -6.34 -10.03 -0.54
C GLY A 125 -5.29 -10.08 -1.64
N ALA A 126 -5.65 -10.57 -2.83
CA ALA A 126 -4.78 -10.56 -4.01
C ALA A 126 -4.42 -9.14 -4.45
N TYR A 127 -5.40 -8.24 -4.47
CA TYR A 127 -5.17 -6.81 -4.71
C TYR A 127 -4.16 -6.22 -3.71
N SER A 128 -4.35 -6.50 -2.41
CA SER A 128 -3.47 -6.00 -1.34
C SER A 128 -2.05 -6.56 -1.45
N ALA A 129 -1.92 -7.85 -1.79
CA ALA A 129 -0.63 -8.50 -1.98
C ALA A 129 0.13 -7.96 -3.18
N VAL A 130 -0.54 -7.75 -4.32
CA VAL A 130 0.08 -7.13 -5.51
C VAL A 130 0.53 -5.70 -5.19
N TRP A 131 -0.32 -4.93 -4.52
CA TRP A 131 0.03 -3.56 -4.14
C TRP A 131 1.25 -3.55 -3.20
N GLY A 132 1.24 -4.38 -2.16
CA GLY A 132 2.36 -4.52 -1.23
C GLY A 132 3.67 -4.99 -1.89
N ALA A 133 3.58 -5.89 -2.87
CA ALA A 133 4.73 -6.37 -3.62
C ALA A 133 5.37 -5.25 -4.46
N LEU A 134 4.56 -4.41 -5.12
CA LEU A 134 5.06 -3.26 -5.89
C LEU A 134 5.75 -2.23 -4.97
N VAL A 135 5.14 -1.93 -3.82
CA VAL A 135 5.73 -1.02 -2.82
C VAL A 135 7.05 -1.58 -2.27
N SER A 136 7.10 -2.88 -1.97
CA SER A 136 8.32 -3.55 -1.49
C SER A 136 9.41 -3.55 -2.55
N ALA A 137 9.07 -3.88 -3.80
CA ALA A 137 10.00 -3.85 -4.93
C ALA A 137 10.58 -2.45 -5.13
N LEU A 138 9.74 -1.40 -5.09
CA LEU A 138 10.18 -0.01 -5.15
C LEU A 138 11.19 0.29 -4.04
N SER A 139 10.90 -0.07 -2.80
CA SER A 139 11.84 0.12 -1.68
C SER A 139 13.18 -0.59 -1.91
N CYS A 140 13.15 -1.85 -2.35
CA CYS A 140 14.35 -2.61 -2.68
C CYS A 140 15.19 -1.93 -3.77
N THR A 141 14.57 -1.38 -4.81
CA THR A 141 15.30 -0.64 -5.85
C THR A 141 16.01 0.60 -5.31
N ILE A 142 15.40 1.31 -4.35
CA ILE A 142 16.01 2.47 -3.68
C ILE A 142 17.25 2.02 -2.89
N ILE A 143 17.14 0.96 -2.09
CA ILE A 143 18.23 0.43 -1.28
C ILE A 143 19.40 -0.06 -2.16
N TRP A 144 19.08 -0.83 -3.20
CA TRP A 144 20.07 -1.45 -4.09
C TRP A 144 20.83 -0.43 -4.93
N SER A 145 20.19 0.66 -5.36
CA SER A 145 20.83 1.70 -6.16
C SER A 145 22.07 2.30 -5.47
N GLN A 146 22.05 2.42 -4.15
CA GLN A 146 23.13 3.05 -3.39
C GLN A 146 24.24 2.10 -2.94
N ARG A 147 23.97 0.81 -2.66
CA ARG A 147 25.03 -0.17 -2.33
C ARG A 147 26.09 -0.27 -3.43
N ARG A 148 25.70 0.04 -4.67
CA ARG A 148 26.61 0.04 -5.82
C ARG A 148 27.48 1.30 -5.86
N THR A 149 26.89 2.48 -5.59
CA THR A 149 27.65 3.74 -5.48
C THR A 149 28.66 3.68 -4.35
N ASP A 150 28.29 3.08 -3.21
CA ASP A 150 29.20 2.90 -2.07
C ASP A 150 30.40 2.00 -2.44
N ARG A 151 30.21 0.97 -3.29
CA ARG A 151 31.29 0.09 -3.79
C ARG A 151 32.18 0.76 -4.84
N GLU A 152 31.59 1.52 -5.78
CA GLU A 152 32.33 2.23 -6.83
C GLU A 152 33.24 3.36 -6.27
N LEU A 153 33.05 3.78 -5.02
CA LEU A 153 33.89 4.78 -4.33
C LEU A 153 34.97 4.15 -3.42
N SER A 154 34.87 2.84 -3.13
CA SER A 154 35.83 2.11 -2.30
C SER A 154 36.89 1.34 -3.09
N ASP A 155 36.68 1.19 -4.40
CA ASP A 155 37.62 0.60 -5.37
C ASP A 155 38.42 1.70 -6.08
#